data_AF-A0A2N3QN09-F1
#
_entry.id   AF-A0A2N3QN09-F1
#
_cell.length_a   1.000
_cell.length_b   1.000
_cell.length_c   1.000
_cell.angle_alpha   90.00
_cell.angle_beta   90.00
_cell.angle_gamma   90.00
#
_symmetry.space_group_name_H-M   'P 1'
#
loop_
_entity.id
_entity.type
_entity.pdbx_description
1 polymer ?
#
loop_
_entity_poly.entity_id
_entity_poly.type
_entity_poly.pdbx_seq_one_letter_code
_entity_poly.pdbx_strand_id
1 'polypeptide(L)'
;MGKLTEMHFNGKAVIRAVAAAVSLLMLVPASFAVADTAQSPEASVESTDGLPPNPRHSWETGASQSASSPDENGSLSLQASSSPYWRNGNFYDGKGTLFAASGMKIADISEWQSYSNGKLVKNIDWNTVKSASGVNGVILRVGYSETLDKSFAYNIKEVKRFGIPYGIYHFSYATNASEAKAEGQWVAKTLKSYGATNLAYPIFYDLESWSWKSNGVTHTSPSDPATNQAIFNAFASAMKQAGFSDNSLRIYTNAYRLQHELNTDALHRRASWVAQYGTKLQYPYPYNSSDLGWQYTDAASVAGISGPQPKVDMSAFRNPCTQGATLTKKPVYRLFNPNSAKHHYTVSSQECQVLVNLGWKFETTAFYGYQTSAIAKLHDSDVKAVFREYNPNDGNHNFTTSVIEHETLASKGWKTEDIAWLAPLKGTTVYRLYNAYNGEHLYTTDKNEYDTLPRYGWRQEGTAWMSL
;
A
#
# COMPACT_ATOMS: atom_id res chain seq x y z
N MET A 1 -47.91 24.64 2.87
CA MET A 1 -47.05 25.84 2.69
C MET A 1 -46.40 26.15 4.02
N GLY A 2 -45.16 25.73 4.21
CA GLY A 2 -44.32 26.06 5.37
C GLY A 2 -42.89 26.18 4.87
N LYS A 3 -42.29 27.36 5.05
CA LYS A 3 -41.02 27.79 4.45
C LYS A 3 -39.84 27.02 5.07
N LEU A 4 -39.04 26.35 4.23
CA LEU A 4 -37.67 25.96 4.56
C LEU A 4 -36.83 27.24 4.63
N THR A 5 -36.19 27.47 5.78
CA THR A 5 -35.27 28.59 6.00
C THR A 5 -33.85 28.13 5.68
N GLU A 6 -33.15 28.96 4.92
CA GLU A 6 -31.78 28.77 4.42
C GLU A 6 -30.78 28.52 5.56
N MET A 7 -30.08 27.38 5.53
CA MET A 7 -28.85 27.21 6.30
C MET A 7 -27.68 27.76 5.49
N HIS A 8 -27.18 28.92 5.93
CA HIS A 8 -25.93 29.49 5.46
C HIS A 8 -24.74 28.61 5.88
N PHE A 9 -24.02 28.07 4.90
CA PHE A 9 -22.71 27.45 5.10
C PHE A 9 -21.66 28.51 5.46
N ASN A 10 -21.11 28.46 6.68
CA ASN A 10 -19.99 29.31 7.09
C ASN A 10 -18.72 28.46 7.28
N GLY A 11 -17.75 28.64 6.39
CA GLY A 11 -16.56 27.78 6.22
C GLY A 11 -15.45 27.97 7.25
N LYS A 12 -15.72 27.81 8.55
CA LYS A 12 -14.69 27.92 9.62
C LYS A 12 -14.72 26.83 10.70
N ALA A 13 -15.13 25.60 10.38
CA ALA A 13 -15.16 24.49 11.35
C ALA A 13 -14.38 23.23 10.91
N VAL A 14 -13.16 23.38 10.37
CA VAL A 14 -12.33 22.23 9.94
C VAL A 14 -11.30 21.77 11.01
N ILE A 15 -11.29 22.32 12.23
CA ILE A 15 -10.17 22.09 13.18
C ILE A 15 -10.54 21.35 14.49
N ARG A 16 -11.77 20.86 14.73
CA ARG A 16 -12.10 20.26 16.04
C ARG A 16 -12.71 18.84 16.08
N ALA A 17 -12.72 18.08 14.99
CA ALA A 17 -13.35 16.74 15.00
C ALA A 17 -12.40 15.53 14.87
N VAL A 18 -11.07 15.70 14.84
CA VAL A 18 -10.13 14.57 14.63
C VAL A 18 -9.52 14.00 15.93
N ALA A 19 -9.75 14.63 17.09
CA ALA A 19 -9.15 14.19 18.36
C ALA A 19 -10.05 13.31 19.26
N ALA A 20 -11.31 13.06 18.89
CA ALA A 20 -12.28 12.40 19.78
C ALA A 20 -12.69 10.96 19.37
N ALA A 21 -12.13 10.41 18.28
CA ALA A 21 -12.45 9.06 17.80
C ALA A 21 -11.27 8.05 17.94
N VAL A 22 -10.17 8.41 18.61
CA VAL A 22 -8.98 7.54 18.77
C VAL A 22 -8.68 7.23 20.26
N SER A 23 -9.67 7.31 21.15
CA SER A 23 -9.44 6.98 22.56
C SER A 23 -10.61 6.20 23.16
N LEU A 24 -10.76 4.94 22.76
CA LEU A 24 -11.20 3.86 23.67
C LEU A 24 -11.11 2.49 22.97
N LEU A 25 -9.92 1.90 22.86
CA LEU A 25 -9.81 0.43 22.73
C LEU A 25 -8.40 -0.07 23.02
N MET A 26 -7.91 0.06 24.25
CA MET A 26 -6.88 -0.84 24.78
C MET A 26 -7.07 -1.02 26.29
N LEU A 27 -7.87 -2.01 26.66
CA LEU A 27 -7.65 -2.76 27.90
C LEU A 27 -7.61 -4.23 27.54
N VAL A 28 -6.40 -4.78 27.49
CA VAL A 28 -6.19 -6.23 27.59
C VAL A 28 -5.45 -6.43 28.91
N PRO A 29 -5.92 -7.31 29.82
CA PRO A 29 -5.14 -7.62 31.01
C PRO A 29 -3.89 -8.39 30.60
N ALA A 30 -2.74 -7.85 31.00
CA ALA A 30 -1.45 -8.52 30.90
C ALA A 30 -1.41 -9.69 31.88
N SER A 31 -1.33 -10.92 31.37
CA SER A 31 -0.86 -12.09 32.13
C SER A 31 -0.54 -13.24 31.18
N PHE A 32 0.68 -13.25 30.63
CA PHE A 32 1.38 -14.48 30.30
C PHE A 32 2.88 -14.24 30.50
N ALA A 33 3.37 -14.64 31.68
CA ALA A 33 4.77 -14.94 31.86
C ALA A 33 5.04 -16.27 31.14
N VAL A 34 5.99 -16.27 30.20
CA VAL A 34 6.61 -17.50 29.69
C VAL A 34 8.11 -17.28 29.67
N ALA A 35 8.79 -18.28 30.20
CA ALA A 35 10.17 -18.29 30.62
C ALA A 35 11.18 -17.91 29.52
N ASP A 36 12.15 -17.13 29.97
CA ASP A 36 13.43 -16.87 29.31
C ASP A 36 14.27 -18.15 29.37
N THR A 37 14.43 -18.84 28.24
CA THR A 37 15.61 -19.61 27.84
C THR A 37 15.35 -20.28 26.48
N ALA A 38 15.79 -19.65 25.40
CA ALA A 38 16.05 -20.36 24.15
C ALA A 38 17.37 -19.84 23.59
N GLN A 39 18.45 -20.56 23.92
CA GLN A 39 19.73 -20.46 23.24
C GLN A 39 19.49 -20.57 21.73
N SER A 40 20.04 -19.60 20.99
CA SER A 40 20.15 -19.65 19.55
C SER A 40 20.87 -20.95 19.16
N PRO A 41 20.32 -21.78 18.26
CA PRO A 41 21.12 -22.85 17.68
C PRO A 41 22.26 -22.19 16.89
N GLU A 42 23.50 -22.52 17.25
CA GLU A 42 24.66 -22.16 16.45
C GLU A 42 24.42 -22.61 15.00
N ALA A 43 24.50 -21.66 14.06
CA ALA A 43 24.38 -21.94 12.65
C ALA A 43 25.52 -22.87 12.24
N SER A 44 25.19 -24.12 11.92
CA SER A 44 26.08 -25.01 11.19
C SER A 44 26.48 -24.32 9.89
N VAL A 45 27.78 -24.27 9.60
CA VAL A 45 28.33 -23.71 8.36
C VAL A 45 27.91 -24.62 7.22
N GLU A 46 26.76 -24.34 6.61
CA GLU A 46 26.38 -24.91 5.32
C GLU A 46 27.36 -24.40 4.26
N SER A 47 27.87 -25.34 3.45
CA SER A 47 28.62 -25.01 2.24
C SER A 47 27.75 -24.16 1.32
N THR A 48 28.24 -23.00 0.90
CA THR A 48 27.57 -22.15 -0.09
C THR A 48 27.89 -22.57 -1.54
N ASP A 49 28.64 -23.65 -1.73
CA ASP A 49 28.98 -24.15 -3.08
C ASP A 49 27.70 -24.57 -3.80
N GLY A 50 27.36 -23.86 -4.88
CA GLY A 50 26.17 -24.14 -5.68
C GLY A 50 25.00 -23.17 -5.50
N LEU A 51 25.01 -22.30 -4.48
CA LEU A 51 23.95 -21.32 -4.24
C LEU A 51 24.30 -19.93 -4.82
N PRO A 52 23.30 -19.17 -5.30
CA PRO A 52 23.56 -17.81 -5.76
C PRO A 52 24.02 -16.91 -4.60
N PRO A 53 24.83 -15.88 -4.89
CA PRO A 53 25.32 -14.97 -3.87
C PRO A 53 24.20 -14.14 -3.26
N ASN A 54 24.43 -13.55 -2.08
CA ASN A 54 23.55 -12.52 -1.54
C ASN A 54 23.51 -11.32 -2.51
N PRO A 55 22.35 -11.00 -3.11
CA PRO A 55 22.26 -9.97 -4.15
C PRO A 55 22.47 -8.58 -3.55
N ARG A 56 23.23 -7.77 -4.27
CA ARG A 56 23.19 -6.31 -4.24
C ARG A 56 22.45 -5.84 -5.49
N HIS A 57 21.77 -4.69 -5.41
CA HIS A 57 21.04 -4.16 -6.55
C HIS A 57 21.97 -4.02 -7.78
N SER A 58 21.48 -4.49 -8.92
CA SER A 58 22.28 -4.76 -10.13
C SER A 58 22.91 -3.52 -10.75
N TRP A 59 22.30 -2.35 -10.55
CA TRP A 59 22.72 -1.08 -11.16
C TRP A 59 23.73 -0.28 -10.28
N GLU A 60 24.09 -0.77 -9.08
CA GLU A 60 25.27 -0.26 -8.34
C GLU A 60 26.58 -0.50 -9.12
N THR A 61 26.59 -1.40 -10.11
CA THR A 61 27.78 -1.80 -10.88
C THR A 61 28.02 -1.00 -12.17
N GLY A 62 27.14 -0.04 -12.51
CA GLY A 62 27.29 0.80 -13.71
C GLY A 62 26.80 2.23 -13.48
N ALA A 63 27.73 3.19 -13.59
CA ALA A 63 27.55 4.66 -13.56
C ALA A 63 26.15 5.18 -13.19
N SER A 64 25.74 4.99 -11.92
CA SER A 64 24.61 5.71 -11.33
C SER A 64 25.05 7.17 -11.12
N GLN A 65 24.34 8.11 -11.74
CA GLN A 65 24.35 9.50 -11.26
C GLN A 65 23.45 9.55 -10.03
N SER A 66 24.01 9.11 -8.89
CA SER A 66 23.38 9.17 -7.59
C SER A 66 23.03 10.62 -7.27
N ALA A 67 21.74 10.94 -7.26
CA ALA A 67 21.26 12.28 -7.01
C ALA A 67 20.73 12.32 -5.57
N SER A 68 21.42 13.02 -4.67
CA SER A 68 20.91 13.29 -3.32
C SER A 68 19.66 14.16 -3.44
N SER A 69 18.54 13.72 -2.87
CA SER A 69 17.31 14.51 -2.80
C SER A 69 17.43 15.52 -1.66
N PRO A 70 17.21 16.82 -1.89
CA PRO A 70 17.22 17.80 -0.81
C PRO A 70 16.02 17.62 0.14
N ASP A 71 16.27 17.83 1.43
CA ASP A 71 15.29 17.73 2.51
C ASP A 71 14.15 18.76 2.37
N GLU A 72 13.01 18.52 3.04
CA GLU A 72 11.76 19.31 2.96
C GLU A 72 11.90 20.82 3.26
N ASN A 73 13.05 21.27 3.79
CA ASN A 73 13.32 22.67 4.16
C ASN A 73 14.17 23.46 3.14
N GLY A 74 14.43 22.92 1.94
CA GLY A 74 15.21 23.60 0.90
C GLY A 74 14.52 24.86 0.34
N SER A 75 15.23 25.99 0.33
CA SER A 75 14.72 27.26 -0.19
C SER A 75 14.42 27.19 -1.69
N LEU A 76 13.35 27.86 -2.11
CA LEU A 76 12.97 28.11 -3.51
C LEU A 76 14.16 28.60 -4.35
N SER A 77 14.76 27.72 -5.16
CA SER A 77 15.40 28.15 -6.40
C SER A 77 14.59 27.59 -7.57
N LEU A 78 14.14 28.48 -8.45
CA LEU A 78 13.50 28.17 -9.73
C LEU A 78 14.53 27.64 -10.75
N GLN A 79 15.40 26.73 -10.31
CA GLN A 79 16.29 25.99 -11.18
C GLN A 79 15.88 24.52 -11.09
N ALA A 80 15.81 23.85 -12.24
CA ALA A 80 15.60 22.42 -12.32
C ALA A 80 16.55 21.73 -11.32
N SER A 81 15.98 21.05 -10.34
CA SER A 81 16.75 20.15 -9.50
C SER A 81 17.19 18.99 -10.40
N SER A 82 18.48 18.64 -10.43
CA SER A 82 18.89 17.42 -11.12
C SER A 82 18.27 16.16 -10.48
N SER A 83 17.79 16.26 -9.23
CA SER A 83 17.19 15.21 -8.41
C SER A 83 15.67 15.37 -8.22
N PRO A 84 14.91 14.28 -8.07
CA PRO A 84 13.54 14.32 -7.56
C PRO A 84 13.49 14.83 -6.10
N TYR A 85 12.37 15.41 -5.67
CA TYR A 85 12.28 16.03 -4.34
C TYR A 85 10.88 16.01 -3.73
N TRP A 86 10.84 16.09 -2.39
CA TRP A 86 9.62 16.21 -1.60
C TRP A 86 9.32 17.67 -1.27
N ARG A 87 8.05 18.07 -1.34
CA ARG A 87 7.59 19.41 -0.90
C ARG A 87 6.14 19.34 -0.44
N ASN A 88 5.87 19.78 0.79
CA ASN A 88 4.52 19.81 1.38
C ASN A 88 3.76 18.47 1.25
N GLY A 89 4.45 17.35 1.47
CA GLY A 89 3.91 16.00 1.32
C GLY A 89 3.75 15.51 -0.12
N ASN A 90 3.99 16.34 -1.13
CA ASN A 90 3.98 15.93 -2.54
C ASN A 90 5.39 15.53 -2.99
N PHE A 91 5.48 14.64 -3.96
CA PHE A 91 6.73 14.24 -4.60
C PHE A 91 6.75 14.67 -6.07
N TYR A 92 7.83 15.35 -6.45
CA TYR A 92 8.05 15.89 -7.78
C TYR A 92 9.29 15.28 -8.42
N ASP A 93 9.27 15.14 -9.75
CA ASP A 93 10.48 14.92 -10.51
C ASP A 93 11.39 16.17 -10.43
N GLY A 94 12.66 16.05 -10.85
CA GLY A 94 13.62 17.15 -10.79
C GLY A 94 13.26 18.35 -11.69
N LYS A 95 12.33 18.17 -12.64
CA LYS A 95 11.77 19.27 -13.46
C LYS A 95 10.56 19.94 -12.81
N GLY A 96 10.14 19.51 -11.63
CA GLY A 96 8.98 20.04 -10.91
C GLY A 96 7.64 19.44 -11.36
N THR A 97 7.64 18.35 -12.12
CA THR A 97 6.42 17.62 -12.48
C THR A 97 5.96 16.77 -11.29
N LEU A 98 4.69 16.90 -10.89
CA LEU A 98 4.13 16.10 -9.80
C LEU A 98 4.08 14.62 -10.19
N PHE A 99 4.74 13.76 -9.41
CA PHE A 99 4.65 12.30 -9.54
C PHE A 99 3.63 11.70 -8.57
N ALA A 100 3.63 12.15 -7.31
CA ALA A 100 2.73 11.68 -6.27
C ALA A 100 2.20 12.85 -5.41
N ALA A 101 0.89 13.07 -5.45
CA ALA A 101 0.20 13.98 -4.53
C ALA A 101 0.05 13.32 -3.16
N SER A 102 0.39 14.03 -2.08
CA SER A 102 0.45 13.48 -0.71
C SER A 102 1.11 12.09 -0.69
N GLY A 103 2.25 11.97 -1.37
CA GLY A 103 2.90 10.71 -1.68
C GLY A 103 3.39 9.99 -0.43
N MET A 104 3.61 8.69 -0.58
CA MET A 104 4.09 7.81 0.48
C MET A 104 5.60 7.62 0.33
N LYS A 105 6.36 8.05 1.34
CA LYS A 105 7.83 7.94 1.42
C LYS A 105 8.19 6.58 2.01
N ILE A 106 8.68 5.66 1.19
CA ILE A 106 8.88 4.25 1.53
C ILE A 106 10.34 3.87 1.41
N ALA A 107 10.90 3.29 2.46
CA ALA A 107 12.24 2.72 2.46
C ALA A 107 12.17 1.21 2.18
N ASP A 108 13.13 0.66 1.44
CA ASP A 108 13.29 -0.78 1.33
C ASP A 108 14.56 -1.26 2.04
N ILE A 109 14.42 -2.39 2.75
CA ILE A 109 15.35 -2.80 3.80
C ILE A 109 15.68 -4.28 3.66
N SER A 110 16.96 -4.60 3.80
CA SER A 110 17.52 -5.95 3.78
C SER A 110 18.60 -6.12 4.86
N GLU A 111 19.27 -7.27 4.86
CA GLU A 111 20.41 -7.49 5.74
C GLU A 111 21.56 -6.50 5.52
N TRP A 112 21.67 -5.86 4.36
CA TRP A 112 22.77 -4.93 4.06
C TRP A 112 22.82 -3.74 5.03
N GLN A 113 21.67 -3.27 5.51
CA GLN A 113 21.62 -2.17 6.48
C GLN A 113 22.07 -2.57 7.89
N SER A 114 22.20 -3.88 8.20
CA SER A 114 22.49 -4.38 9.55
C SER A 114 23.70 -5.32 9.64
N TYR A 115 24.02 -6.04 8.57
CA TYR A 115 25.02 -7.10 8.51
C TYR A 115 26.20 -6.71 7.60
N SER A 116 27.39 -7.16 7.97
CA SER A 116 28.58 -7.09 7.13
C SER A 116 29.33 -8.42 7.23
N ASN A 117 29.75 -8.97 6.08
CA ASN A 117 30.45 -10.25 5.99
C ASN A 117 29.72 -11.38 6.76
N GLY A 118 28.39 -11.44 6.62
CA GLY A 118 27.53 -12.43 7.26
C GLY A 118 27.32 -12.26 8.77
N LYS A 119 27.94 -11.25 9.40
CA LYS A 119 27.82 -10.98 10.84
C LYS A 119 26.96 -9.75 11.09
N LEU A 120 26.11 -9.82 12.12
CA LEU A 120 25.35 -8.65 12.57
C LEU A 120 26.33 -7.59 13.09
N VAL A 121 26.26 -6.40 12.52
CA VAL A 121 27.04 -5.22 12.96
C VAL A 121 26.18 -4.34 13.84
N LYS A 122 24.94 -4.04 13.41
CA LYS A 122 24.02 -3.18 14.15
C LYS A 122 22.58 -3.43 13.74
N ASN A 123 21.69 -3.61 14.70
CA ASN A 123 20.26 -3.66 14.43
C ASN A 123 19.71 -2.26 14.08
N ILE A 124 18.70 -2.22 13.21
CA ILE A 124 17.92 -1.00 12.94
C ILE A 124 17.16 -0.60 14.22
N ASP A 125 17.20 0.69 14.54
CA ASP A 125 16.39 1.30 15.59
C ASP A 125 15.02 1.68 15.02
N TRP A 126 14.10 0.72 15.05
CA TRP A 126 12.75 0.87 14.53
C TRP A 126 11.89 1.87 15.33
N ASN A 127 12.23 2.15 16.59
CA ASN A 127 11.58 3.21 17.36
C ASN A 127 11.87 4.58 16.73
N THR A 128 13.16 4.84 16.47
CA THR A 128 13.60 6.08 15.81
C THR A 128 13.08 6.16 14.38
N VAL A 129 13.01 5.04 13.64
CA VAL A 129 12.35 5.01 12.32
C VAL A 129 10.90 5.48 12.44
N LYS A 130 10.11 4.94 13.39
CA LYS A 130 8.70 5.33 13.58
C LYS A 130 8.54 6.80 13.99
N SER A 131 9.39 7.31 14.87
CA SER A 131 9.18 8.61 15.51
C SER A 131 9.84 9.79 14.79
N ALA A 132 10.90 9.55 14.02
CA ALA A 132 11.79 10.63 13.55
C ALA A 132 12.24 10.54 12.08
N SER A 133 11.98 9.44 11.37
CA SER A 133 12.48 9.29 9.99
C SER A 133 11.64 9.99 8.93
N GLY A 134 10.35 10.21 9.20
CA GLY A 134 9.39 10.71 8.21
C GLY A 134 9.02 9.69 7.12
N VAL A 135 9.42 8.42 7.22
CA VAL A 135 8.94 7.36 6.31
C VAL A 135 7.51 6.96 6.67
N ASN A 136 6.70 6.68 5.66
CA ASN A 136 5.32 6.22 5.83
C ASN A 136 5.20 4.70 5.97
N GLY A 137 6.23 3.95 5.58
CA GLY A 137 6.27 2.50 5.63
C GLY A 137 7.58 1.95 5.06
N VAL A 138 7.70 0.63 5.05
CA VAL A 138 8.90 -0.07 4.56
C VAL A 138 8.59 -1.30 3.71
N ILE A 139 9.45 -1.65 2.76
CA ILE A 139 9.41 -2.95 2.07
C ILE A 139 10.58 -3.80 2.59
N LEU A 140 10.29 -4.96 3.19
CA LEU A 140 11.33 -5.81 3.79
C LEU A 140 11.72 -6.94 2.84
N ARG A 141 13.03 -7.19 2.66
CA ARG A 141 13.50 -8.37 1.93
C ARG A 141 13.19 -9.63 2.73
N VAL A 142 12.40 -10.55 2.17
CA VAL A 142 12.22 -11.88 2.79
C VAL A 142 13.44 -12.76 2.53
N GLY A 143 14.06 -12.65 1.35
CA GLY A 143 15.18 -13.50 0.97
C GLY A 143 15.46 -13.50 -0.53
N TYR A 144 16.30 -14.43 -0.96
CA TYR A 144 16.71 -14.66 -2.36
C TYR A 144 16.97 -16.15 -2.59
N SER A 145 16.57 -16.74 -3.74
CA SER A 145 16.78 -18.17 -4.06
C SER A 145 16.59 -19.11 -2.87
N GLU A 146 15.43 -19.02 -2.23
CA GLU A 146 15.05 -19.81 -1.04
C GLU A 146 15.95 -19.65 0.21
N THR A 147 16.83 -18.65 0.21
CA THR A 147 17.65 -18.24 1.37
C THR A 147 16.97 -17.10 2.10
N LEU A 148 16.76 -17.26 3.40
CA LEU A 148 16.18 -16.22 4.26
C LEU A 148 17.16 -15.06 4.45
N ASP A 149 16.67 -13.83 4.29
CA ASP A 149 17.44 -12.64 4.65
C ASP A 149 17.71 -12.62 6.17
N LYS A 150 18.99 -12.45 6.56
CA LYS A 150 19.40 -12.56 7.98
C LYS A 150 18.74 -11.55 8.90
N SER A 151 18.31 -10.41 8.36
CA SER A 151 17.63 -9.36 9.13
C SER A 151 16.11 -9.54 9.18
N PHE A 152 15.53 -10.38 8.33
CA PHE A 152 14.07 -10.47 8.15
C PHE A 152 13.35 -10.76 9.46
N ALA A 153 13.81 -11.74 10.24
CA ALA A 153 13.18 -12.15 11.49
C ALA A 153 13.13 -11.01 12.53
N TYR A 154 14.20 -10.23 12.64
CA TYR A 154 14.24 -9.05 13.52
C TYR A 154 13.35 -7.93 12.98
N ASN A 155 13.50 -7.60 11.70
CA ASN A 155 12.78 -6.50 11.07
C ASN A 155 11.26 -6.72 11.10
N ILE A 156 10.78 -7.92 10.72
CA ILE A 156 9.34 -8.21 10.70
C ILE A 156 8.72 -8.15 12.10
N LYS A 157 9.46 -8.59 13.12
CA LYS A 157 9.02 -8.51 14.52
C LYS A 157 8.87 -7.05 14.96
N GLU A 158 9.87 -6.22 14.66
CA GLU A 158 9.90 -4.84 15.15
C GLU A 158 8.94 -3.92 14.38
N VAL A 159 8.82 -4.05 13.06
CA VAL A 159 7.83 -3.24 12.30
C VAL A 159 6.40 -3.53 12.77
N LYS A 160 6.10 -4.79 13.11
CA LYS A 160 4.81 -5.17 13.71
C LYS A 160 4.65 -4.56 15.10
N ARG A 161 5.69 -4.64 15.95
CA ARG A 161 5.68 -4.08 17.30
C ARG A 161 5.40 -2.58 17.32
N PHE A 162 5.96 -1.83 16.36
CA PHE A 162 5.79 -0.38 16.25
C PHE A 162 4.63 0.06 15.35
N GLY A 163 3.87 -0.87 14.76
CA GLY A 163 2.80 -0.55 13.83
C GLY A 163 3.31 0.29 12.65
N ILE A 164 4.44 -0.09 12.06
CA ILE A 164 4.98 0.49 10.84
C ILE A 164 4.35 -0.26 9.66
N PRO A 165 3.60 0.41 8.75
CA PRO A 165 3.10 -0.22 7.54
C PRO A 165 4.23 -0.85 6.73
N TYR A 166 4.04 -2.09 6.27
CA TYR A 166 5.09 -2.80 5.54
C TYR A 166 4.58 -3.61 4.36
N GLY A 167 5.47 -3.82 3.39
CA GLY A 167 5.38 -4.81 2.32
C GLY A 167 6.59 -5.73 2.35
N ILE A 168 6.69 -6.58 1.34
CA ILE A 168 7.74 -7.60 1.23
C ILE A 168 8.33 -7.55 -0.18
N TYR A 169 9.63 -7.83 -0.31
CA TYR A 169 10.19 -8.23 -1.60
C TYR A 169 11.01 -9.52 -1.51
N HIS A 170 11.00 -10.30 -2.59
CA HIS A 170 11.84 -11.48 -2.78
C HIS A 170 12.66 -11.32 -4.05
N PHE A 171 13.99 -11.29 -3.93
CA PHE A 171 14.91 -11.21 -5.07
C PHE A 171 14.96 -12.58 -5.77
N SER A 172 14.62 -12.60 -7.05
CA SER A 172 14.57 -13.85 -7.82
C SER A 172 15.89 -14.16 -8.51
N TYR A 173 16.33 -15.42 -8.39
CA TYR A 173 17.36 -16.02 -9.25
C TYR A 173 16.77 -17.01 -10.25
N ALA A 174 15.45 -17.05 -10.42
CA ALA A 174 14.80 -17.97 -11.33
C ALA A 174 15.18 -17.69 -12.79
N THR A 175 15.59 -18.75 -13.49
CA THR A 175 15.84 -18.77 -14.94
C THR A 175 14.66 -19.34 -15.71
N ASN A 176 13.73 -20.00 -15.02
CA ASN A 176 12.59 -20.67 -15.62
C ASN A 176 11.40 -20.77 -14.66
N ALA A 177 10.24 -21.18 -15.19
CA ALA A 177 8.99 -21.29 -14.44
C ALA A 177 9.04 -22.30 -13.27
N SER A 178 9.86 -23.36 -13.35
CA SER A 178 9.96 -24.35 -12.28
C SER A 178 10.65 -23.78 -11.05
N GLU A 179 11.76 -23.07 -11.25
CA GLU A 179 12.48 -22.37 -10.19
C GLU A 179 11.61 -21.27 -9.56
N ALA A 180 10.92 -20.48 -10.39
CA ALA A 180 10.01 -19.43 -9.91
C ALA A 180 8.84 -19.98 -9.07
N LYS A 181 8.34 -21.18 -9.43
CA LYS A 181 7.33 -21.88 -8.64
C LYS A 181 7.89 -22.29 -7.27
N ALA A 182 9.11 -22.81 -7.21
CA ALA A 182 9.78 -23.19 -5.96
C ALA A 182 10.00 -21.96 -5.06
N GLU A 183 10.52 -20.86 -5.62
CA GLU A 183 10.62 -19.56 -4.94
C GLU A 183 9.25 -19.11 -4.38
N GLY A 184 8.18 -19.17 -5.18
CA GLY A 184 6.84 -18.80 -4.73
C GLY A 184 6.30 -19.68 -3.60
N GLN A 185 6.57 -20.99 -3.64
CA GLN A 185 6.19 -21.91 -2.55
C GLN A 185 6.96 -21.61 -1.26
N TRP A 186 8.26 -21.32 -1.39
CA TRP A 186 9.12 -20.96 -0.28
C TRP A 186 8.71 -19.63 0.34
N VAL A 187 8.52 -18.58 -0.45
CA VAL A 187 8.06 -17.26 0.02
C VAL A 187 6.74 -17.40 0.75
N ALA A 188 5.77 -18.11 0.17
CA ALA A 188 4.47 -18.32 0.81
C ALA A 188 4.58 -19.01 2.18
N LYS A 189 5.42 -20.05 2.29
CA LYS A 189 5.66 -20.77 3.55
C LYS A 189 6.32 -19.87 4.58
N THR A 190 7.36 -19.13 4.18
CA THR A 190 8.10 -18.20 5.04
C THR A 190 7.20 -17.08 5.55
N LEU A 191 6.44 -16.42 4.68
CA LEU A 191 5.55 -15.34 5.12
C LEU A 191 4.47 -15.84 6.09
N LYS A 192 3.94 -17.05 5.89
CA LYS A 192 3.01 -17.65 6.85
C LYS A 192 3.66 -17.95 8.21
N SER A 193 4.88 -18.48 8.24
CA SER A 193 5.57 -18.79 9.52
C SER A 193 5.86 -17.55 10.35
N TYR A 194 6.09 -16.40 9.71
CA TYR A 194 6.26 -15.10 10.38
C TYR A 194 4.94 -14.34 10.58
N GLY A 195 3.79 -14.90 10.18
CA GLY A 195 2.48 -14.21 10.22
C GLY A 195 2.43 -12.94 9.37
N ALA A 196 3.22 -12.86 8.32
CA ALA A 196 3.33 -11.72 7.39
C ALA A 196 2.39 -11.89 6.19
N THR A 197 1.11 -12.15 6.48
CA THR A 197 0.06 -12.39 5.46
C THR A 197 -0.85 -11.18 5.25
N ASN A 198 -0.82 -10.23 6.18
CA ASN A 198 -1.60 -9.01 6.13
C ASN A 198 -0.68 -7.80 5.98
N LEU A 199 -0.42 -7.43 4.73
CA LEU A 199 0.55 -6.39 4.37
C LEU A 199 -0.16 -5.10 3.95
N ALA A 200 0.44 -3.96 4.26
CA ALA A 200 -0.03 -2.64 3.83
C ALA A 200 0.46 -2.31 2.41
N TYR A 201 1.60 -2.87 2.03
CA TYR A 201 2.16 -2.80 0.67
C TYR A 201 2.22 -4.20 0.04
N PRO A 202 2.34 -4.29 -1.30
CA PRO A 202 2.40 -5.58 -1.99
C PRO A 202 3.56 -6.50 -1.57
N ILE A 203 3.45 -7.75 -2.02
CA ILE A 203 4.56 -8.68 -2.14
C ILE A 203 5.16 -8.47 -3.53
N PHE A 204 6.36 -7.92 -3.57
CA PHE A 204 7.10 -7.67 -4.78
C PHE A 204 7.98 -8.88 -5.12
N TYR A 205 7.79 -9.41 -6.32
CA TYR A 205 8.77 -10.29 -6.93
C TYR A 205 9.78 -9.41 -7.65
N ASP A 206 10.99 -9.41 -7.12
CA ASP A 206 12.08 -8.56 -7.55
C ASP A 206 12.82 -9.26 -8.69
N LEU A 207 12.60 -8.72 -9.90
CA LEU A 207 13.11 -9.22 -11.16
C LEU A 207 14.20 -8.28 -11.67
N GLU A 208 15.44 -8.55 -11.28
CA GLU A 208 16.63 -7.79 -11.70
C GLU A 208 17.53 -8.53 -12.69
N SER A 209 18.39 -7.77 -13.38
CA SER A 209 19.42 -8.33 -14.24
C SER A 209 20.58 -8.82 -13.38
N TRP A 210 20.97 -10.08 -13.51
CA TRP A 210 22.05 -10.64 -12.70
C TRP A 210 22.86 -11.66 -13.50
N SER A 211 24.11 -11.85 -13.08
CA SER A 211 25.02 -12.86 -13.59
C SER A 211 25.89 -13.37 -12.45
N TRP A 212 26.01 -14.68 -12.32
CA TRP A 212 26.89 -15.29 -11.32
C TRP A 212 27.46 -16.60 -11.86
N LYS A 213 28.53 -17.08 -11.21
CA LYS A 213 29.21 -18.32 -11.61
C LYS A 213 29.15 -19.35 -10.50
N SER A 214 28.86 -20.58 -10.88
CA SER A 214 28.90 -21.76 -10.01
C SER A 214 29.60 -22.88 -10.74
N ASN A 215 30.65 -23.47 -10.16
CA ASN A 215 31.33 -24.64 -10.74
C ASN A 215 31.71 -24.47 -12.23
N GLY A 216 32.12 -23.27 -12.64
CA GLY A 216 32.47 -22.94 -14.03
C GLY A 216 31.29 -22.64 -14.96
N VAL A 217 30.04 -22.85 -14.52
CA VAL A 217 28.82 -22.49 -15.24
C VAL A 217 28.44 -21.06 -14.93
N THR A 218 28.12 -20.28 -15.97
CA THR A 218 27.59 -18.92 -15.81
C THR A 218 26.07 -18.98 -15.85
N HIS A 219 25.44 -18.49 -14.79
CA HIS A 219 24.00 -18.32 -14.67
C HIS A 219 23.67 -16.85 -14.91
N THR A 220 22.63 -16.57 -15.69
CA THR A 220 22.17 -15.21 -15.97
C THR A 220 20.66 -15.10 -15.93
N SER A 221 20.17 -13.92 -15.57
CA SER A 221 18.74 -13.59 -15.67
C SER A 221 18.24 -13.77 -17.11
N PRO A 222 17.00 -14.24 -17.33
CA PRO A 222 16.44 -14.40 -18.67
C PRO A 222 16.34 -13.07 -19.43
N SER A 223 16.67 -13.11 -20.72
CA SER A 223 16.75 -11.93 -21.59
C SER A 223 15.52 -11.72 -22.47
N ASP A 224 14.54 -12.64 -22.46
CA ASP A 224 13.35 -12.56 -23.31
C ASP A 224 12.05 -12.36 -22.52
N PRO A 225 11.06 -11.61 -23.07
CA PRO A 225 9.80 -11.33 -22.38
C PRO A 225 8.93 -12.57 -22.07
N ALA A 226 8.96 -13.59 -22.93
CA ALA A 226 8.08 -14.75 -22.76
C ALA A 226 8.52 -15.61 -21.58
N THR A 227 9.82 -15.85 -21.42
CA THR A 227 10.39 -16.57 -20.28
C THR A 227 10.15 -15.83 -18.97
N ASN A 228 10.42 -14.52 -18.94
CA ASN A 228 10.17 -13.72 -17.74
C ASN A 228 8.67 -13.67 -17.36
N GLN A 229 7.77 -13.64 -18.34
CA GLN A 229 6.33 -13.75 -18.09
C GLN A 229 5.95 -15.11 -17.49
N ALA A 230 6.53 -16.20 -18.01
CA ALA A 230 6.32 -17.54 -17.46
C ALA A 230 6.83 -17.65 -16.01
N ILE A 231 7.98 -17.04 -15.70
CA ILE A 231 8.54 -16.93 -14.34
C ILE A 231 7.58 -16.23 -13.39
N PHE A 232 7.15 -15.01 -13.73
CA PHE A 232 6.21 -14.28 -12.87
C PHE A 232 4.90 -15.06 -12.66
N ASN A 233 4.35 -15.63 -13.74
CA ASN A 233 3.11 -16.39 -13.66
C ASN A 233 3.22 -17.62 -12.77
N ALA A 234 4.36 -18.33 -12.80
CA ALA A 234 4.60 -19.51 -11.97
C ALA A 234 4.75 -19.15 -10.49
N PHE A 235 5.53 -18.11 -10.18
CA PHE A 235 5.63 -17.54 -8.83
C PHE A 235 4.24 -17.12 -8.32
N ALA A 236 3.50 -16.33 -9.11
CA ALA A 236 2.20 -15.83 -8.72
C ALA A 236 1.18 -16.95 -8.50
N SER A 237 1.22 -17.99 -9.34
CA SER A 237 0.37 -19.18 -9.19
C SER A 237 0.66 -19.93 -7.90
N ALA A 238 1.93 -20.12 -7.54
CA ALA A 238 2.32 -20.77 -6.28
C ALA A 238 1.83 -19.97 -5.05
N MET A 239 2.03 -18.65 -5.06
CA MET A 239 1.56 -17.75 -3.99
C MET A 239 0.02 -17.79 -3.85
N LYS A 240 -0.70 -17.76 -4.97
CA LYS A 240 -2.18 -17.87 -4.98
C LYS A 240 -2.68 -19.20 -4.45
N GLN A 241 -2.05 -20.31 -4.82
CA GLN A 241 -2.38 -21.64 -4.28
C GLN A 241 -2.16 -21.69 -2.77
N ALA A 242 -1.21 -20.91 -2.25
CA ALA A 242 -1.00 -20.76 -0.82
C ALA A 242 -1.95 -19.74 -0.16
N GLY A 243 -2.91 -19.15 -0.88
CA GLY A 243 -3.94 -18.26 -0.33
C GLY A 243 -3.57 -16.78 -0.30
N PHE A 244 -2.50 -16.36 -0.97
CA PHE A 244 -2.22 -14.94 -1.17
C PHE A 244 -3.07 -14.37 -2.30
N SER A 245 -3.61 -13.16 -2.11
CA SER A 245 -4.44 -12.51 -3.11
C SER A 245 -3.61 -12.15 -4.34
N ASP A 246 -4.15 -12.43 -5.53
CA ASP A 246 -3.49 -12.13 -6.80
C ASP A 246 -3.13 -10.64 -6.93
N ASN A 247 -4.00 -9.75 -6.44
CA ASN A 247 -3.77 -8.30 -6.48
C ASN A 247 -2.62 -7.83 -5.60
N SER A 248 -2.21 -8.62 -4.60
CA SER A 248 -1.08 -8.31 -3.73
C SER A 248 0.27 -8.73 -4.31
N LEU A 249 0.29 -9.42 -5.46
CA LEU A 249 1.49 -9.93 -6.11
C LEU A 249 1.89 -8.98 -7.24
N ARG A 250 3.03 -8.32 -7.07
CA ARG A 250 3.52 -7.24 -7.94
C ARG A 250 4.96 -7.47 -8.34
N ILE A 251 5.42 -6.73 -9.34
CA ILE A 251 6.79 -6.77 -9.83
C ILE A 251 7.51 -5.52 -9.36
N TYR A 252 8.72 -5.74 -8.82
CA TYR A 252 9.77 -4.73 -8.77
C TYR A 252 10.81 -5.02 -9.86
N THR A 253 11.29 -3.97 -10.53
CA THR A 253 12.35 -4.03 -11.54
C THR A 253 12.82 -2.61 -11.89
N ASN A 254 13.89 -2.46 -12.66
CA ASN A 254 14.25 -1.18 -13.26
C ASN A 254 13.43 -0.85 -14.54
N ALA A 255 13.38 0.44 -14.87
CA ALA A 255 12.64 0.96 -16.03
C ALA A 255 13.14 0.45 -17.40
N TYR A 256 14.42 0.08 -17.50
CA TYR A 256 15.01 -0.45 -18.74
C TYR A 256 14.43 -1.83 -19.06
N ARG A 257 14.43 -2.75 -18.09
CA ARG A 257 13.91 -4.11 -18.30
C ARG A 257 12.46 -4.11 -18.75
N LEU A 258 11.61 -3.21 -18.21
CA LEU A 258 10.22 -3.08 -18.64
C LEU A 258 10.06 -2.67 -20.11
N GLN A 259 11.05 -1.99 -20.68
CA GLN A 259 11.03 -1.63 -22.11
C GLN A 259 11.68 -2.71 -23.00
N HIS A 260 12.30 -3.73 -22.40
CA HIS A 260 13.06 -4.78 -23.07
C HIS A 260 12.64 -6.17 -22.56
N GLU A 261 13.40 -6.75 -21.62
CA GLU A 261 13.30 -8.13 -21.14
C GLU A 261 11.98 -8.48 -20.42
N LEU A 262 11.23 -7.47 -19.98
CA LEU A 262 9.93 -7.58 -19.29
C LEU A 262 8.80 -6.88 -20.07
N ASN A 263 8.98 -6.64 -21.37
CA ASN A 263 8.05 -5.88 -22.21
C ASN A 263 6.89 -6.74 -22.71
N THR A 264 5.95 -7.06 -21.82
CA THR A 264 4.65 -7.62 -22.19
C THR A 264 3.52 -6.90 -21.45
N ASP A 265 2.33 -6.84 -22.05
CA ASP A 265 1.15 -6.26 -21.40
C ASP A 265 0.83 -6.89 -20.05
N ALA A 266 1.02 -8.20 -19.92
CA ALA A 266 0.77 -8.91 -18.67
C ALA A 266 1.75 -8.49 -17.57
N LEU A 267 3.05 -8.34 -17.88
CA LEU A 267 4.06 -7.89 -16.93
C LEU A 267 3.90 -6.41 -16.59
N HIS A 268 3.58 -5.56 -17.57
CA HIS A 268 3.29 -4.14 -17.33
C HIS A 268 2.11 -3.91 -16.38
N ARG A 269 1.08 -4.77 -16.40
CA ARG A 269 -0.05 -4.71 -15.44
C ARG A 269 0.34 -5.10 -14.01
N ARG A 270 1.48 -5.76 -13.84
CA ARG A 270 1.99 -6.28 -12.56
C ARG A 270 3.13 -5.43 -12.01
N ALA A 271 3.84 -4.70 -12.86
CA ALA A 271 4.86 -3.75 -12.48
C ALA A 271 4.23 -2.52 -11.80
N SER A 272 4.38 -2.43 -10.49
CA SER A 272 3.94 -1.28 -9.70
C SER A 272 5.06 -0.65 -8.87
N TRP A 273 6.27 -1.19 -8.85
CA TRP A 273 7.42 -0.55 -8.21
C TRP A 273 8.62 -0.56 -9.16
N VAL A 274 9.07 0.62 -9.58
CA VAL A 274 10.07 0.76 -10.64
C VAL A 274 11.25 1.61 -10.19
N ALA A 275 12.46 1.06 -10.38
CA ALA A 275 13.71 1.77 -10.13
C ALA A 275 14.17 2.56 -11.36
N GLN A 276 14.48 3.84 -11.15
CA GLN A 276 15.20 4.68 -12.11
C GLN A 276 15.79 5.90 -11.40
N TYR A 277 17.11 5.94 -11.25
CA TYR A 277 17.80 7.07 -10.62
C TYR A 277 18.07 8.17 -11.64
N GLY A 278 17.76 9.40 -11.25
CA GLY A 278 17.95 10.58 -12.08
C GLY A 278 16.74 11.51 -12.02
N THR A 279 16.71 12.48 -12.92
CA THR A 279 15.78 13.62 -12.85
C THR A 279 14.31 13.23 -12.99
N LYS A 280 13.98 12.16 -13.72
CA LYS A 280 12.59 11.78 -14.04
C LYS A 280 12.46 10.28 -14.26
N LEU A 281 11.40 9.67 -13.74
CA LEU A 281 10.94 8.35 -14.18
C LEU A 281 10.43 8.44 -15.62
N GLN A 282 11.15 7.80 -16.54
CA GLN A 282 10.80 7.76 -17.95
C GLN A 282 9.74 6.70 -18.25
N TYR A 283 9.65 5.67 -17.41
CA TYR A 283 8.62 4.64 -17.53
C TYR A 283 7.23 5.25 -17.23
N PRO A 284 6.30 5.26 -18.21
CA PRO A 284 5.07 6.05 -18.09
C PRO A 284 3.99 5.40 -17.22
N TYR A 285 4.17 4.16 -16.77
CA TYR A 285 3.10 3.30 -16.22
C TYR A 285 1.88 3.23 -17.16
N PRO A 286 1.86 2.31 -18.14
CA PRO A 286 0.76 2.21 -19.10
C PRO A 286 -0.58 1.79 -18.46
N TYR A 287 -0.53 1.24 -17.24
CA TYR A 287 -1.69 0.81 -16.47
C TYR A 287 -1.74 1.54 -15.13
N ASN A 288 -2.90 2.07 -14.79
CA ASN A 288 -3.12 2.70 -13.50
C ASN A 288 -3.30 1.63 -12.42
N SER A 289 -2.57 1.77 -11.31
CA SER A 289 -2.87 1.05 -10.08
C SER A 289 -2.74 1.99 -8.87
N SER A 290 -3.31 1.56 -7.75
CA SER A 290 -3.28 2.28 -6.47
C SER A 290 -1.88 2.31 -5.83
N ASP A 291 -0.97 1.43 -6.25
CA ASP A 291 0.29 1.08 -5.59
C ASP A 291 1.54 1.42 -6.44
N LEU A 292 1.45 2.42 -7.33
CA LEU A 292 2.57 2.81 -8.21
C LEU A 292 3.68 3.55 -7.44
N GLY A 293 4.89 2.96 -7.42
CA GLY A 293 6.07 3.44 -6.74
C GLY A 293 7.24 3.72 -7.67
N TRP A 294 7.97 4.80 -7.41
CA TRP A 294 9.23 5.12 -8.05
C TRP A 294 10.35 5.04 -7.00
N GLN A 295 11.24 4.06 -7.11
CA GLN A 295 12.49 4.05 -6.35
C GLN A 295 13.45 5.03 -7.02
N TYR A 296 13.66 6.17 -6.36
CA TYR A 296 14.27 7.36 -6.96
C TYR A 296 15.69 7.64 -6.44
N THR A 297 16.12 6.96 -5.38
CA THR A 297 17.48 7.01 -4.85
C THR A 297 17.78 5.75 -4.04
N ASP A 298 19.06 5.47 -3.96
CA ASP A 298 19.75 4.42 -3.20
C ASP A 298 20.62 4.96 -2.07
N ALA A 299 20.75 6.29 -2.02
CA ALA A 299 21.77 6.98 -1.25
C ALA A 299 21.17 7.85 -0.13
N ALA A 300 19.89 7.65 0.21
CA ALA A 300 19.23 8.43 1.24
C ALA A 300 19.75 8.08 2.65
N SER A 301 19.56 9.02 3.58
CA SER A 301 19.76 8.82 5.00
C SER A 301 18.40 8.72 5.68
N VAL A 302 18.21 7.74 6.56
CA VAL A 302 16.96 7.51 7.27
C VAL A 302 17.27 7.38 8.76
N ALA A 303 16.65 8.22 9.58
CA ALA A 303 16.85 8.19 11.03
C ALA A 303 16.53 6.79 11.59
N GLY A 304 17.42 6.25 12.43
CA GLY A 304 17.34 4.90 12.98
C GLY A 304 18.09 3.83 12.18
N ILE A 305 18.54 4.15 10.95
CA ILE A 305 19.35 3.26 10.11
C ILE A 305 20.77 3.82 10.03
N SER A 306 21.72 3.11 10.63
CA SER A 306 23.12 3.57 10.77
C SER A 306 24.12 2.42 10.85
N GLY A 307 23.78 1.28 10.26
CA GLY A 307 24.64 0.12 10.21
C GLY A 307 25.70 0.20 9.10
N PRO A 308 26.25 -0.93 8.66
CA PRO A 308 27.42 -0.98 7.78
C PRO A 308 27.16 -0.44 6.37
N GLN A 309 25.93 -0.56 5.86
CA GLN A 309 25.46 0.16 4.68
C GLN A 309 24.35 1.12 5.14
N PRO A 310 24.67 2.34 5.59
CA PRO A 310 23.68 3.27 6.15
C PRO A 310 22.87 3.98 5.05
N LYS A 311 23.23 3.77 3.78
CA LYS A 311 22.49 4.27 2.63
C LYS A 311 21.25 3.40 2.41
N VAL A 312 20.15 4.08 2.18
CA VAL A 312 18.82 3.46 2.11
C VAL A 312 18.18 3.80 0.78
N ASP A 313 17.69 2.76 0.13
CA ASP A 313 16.83 2.85 -1.03
C ASP A 313 15.50 3.49 -0.64
N MET A 314 15.15 4.57 -1.33
CA MET A 314 13.95 5.35 -1.07
C MET A 314 13.08 5.45 -2.30
N SER A 315 11.79 5.27 -2.04
CA SER A 315 10.73 5.27 -3.02
C SER A 315 9.66 6.28 -2.68
N ALA A 316 9.10 6.90 -3.71
CA ALA A 316 7.85 7.65 -3.62
C ALA A 316 6.74 6.78 -4.21
N PHE A 317 5.78 6.38 -3.40
CA PHE A 317 4.57 5.70 -3.85
C PHE A 317 3.44 6.71 -4.01
N ARG A 318 2.66 6.56 -5.09
CA ARG A 318 1.41 7.29 -5.26
C ARG A 318 0.47 6.93 -4.12
N ASN A 319 -0.19 7.95 -3.59
CA ASN A 319 -1.15 7.76 -2.53
C ASN A 319 -2.52 7.43 -3.14
N PRO A 320 -3.05 6.21 -2.91
CA PRO A 320 -4.35 5.83 -3.46
C PRO A 320 -5.50 6.71 -2.96
N CYS A 321 -5.39 7.25 -1.74
CA CYS A 321 -6.34 8.17 -1.12
C CYS A 321 -6.37 9.57 -1.75
N THR A 322 -5.66 9.81 -2.85
CA THR A 322 -5.71 11.07 -3.61
C THR A 322 -6.06 10.86 -5.09
N GLN A 323 -6.31 9.61 -5.49
CA GLN A 323 -6.59 9.29 -6.89
C GLN A 323 -8.05 9.52 -7.27
N GLY A 324 -8.30 9.86 -8.54
CA GLY A 324 -9.64 9.91 -9.14
C GLY A 324 -10.46 11.19 -8.94
N ALA A 325 -9.98 12.15 -8.14
CA ALA A 325 -10.66 13.44 -7.99
C ALA A 325 -10.57 14.29 -9.27
N THR A 326 -11.70 14.86 -9.68
CA THR A 326 -11.78 15.85 -10.77
C THR A 326 -12.54 17.09 -10.30
N LEU A 327 -12.67 18.11 -11.15
CA LEU A 327 -13.45 19.32 -10.81
C LEU A 327 -14.93 19.03 -10.51
N THR A 328 -15.46 17.91 -11.03
CA THR A 328 -16.87 17.53 -10.89
C THR A 328 -17.07 16.27 -10.05
N LYS A 329 -16.12 15.33 -10.06
CA LYS A 329 -16.23 14.04 -9.35
C LYS A 329 -15.37 14.03 -8.09
N LYS A 330 -16.00 13.65 -6.97
CA LYS A 330 -15.33 13.35 -5.70
C LYS A 330 -15.30 11.84 -5.49
N PRO A 331 -14.11 11.21 -5.42
CA PRO A 331 -14.00 9.78 -5.18
C PRO A 331 -14.49 9.42 -3.78
N VAL A 332 -15.22 8.32 -3.67
CA VAL A 332 -15.52 7.67 -2.39
C VAL A 332 -14.60 6.45 -2.27
N TYR A 333 -13.64 6.53 -1.36
CA TYR A 333 -12.65 5.49 -1.11
C TYR A 333 -13.26 4.39 -0.25
N ARG A 334 -13.09 3.13 -0.66
CA ARG A 334 -13.44 1.94 0.12
C ARG A 334 -12.18 1.37 0.74
N LEU A 335 -12.19 1.28 2.07
CA LEU A 335 -11.11 0.68 2.84
C LEU A 335 -11.61 -0.55 3.60
N PHE A 336 -10.81 -1.60 3.64
CA PHE A 336 -11.09 -2.81 4.39
C PHE A 336 -10.17 -2.91 5.60
N ASN A 337 -10.74 -3.20 6.77
CA ASN A 337 -10.00 -3.50 7.97
C ASN A 337 -9.80 -5.01 8.12
N PRO A 338 -8.58 -5.53 7.89
CA PRO A 338 -8.31 -6.96 7.99
C PRO A 338 -8.44 -7.54 9.41
N ASN A 339 -8.42 -6.71 10.45
CA ASN A 339 -8.51 -7.16 11.84
C ASN A 339 -9.98 -7.30 12.31
N SER A 340 -10.89 -6.49 11.77
CA SER A 340 -12.31 -6.50 12.15
C SER A 340 -13.24 -7.02 11.05
N ALA A 341 -12.70 -7.26 9.85
CA ALA A 341 -13.44 -7.60 8.64
C ALA A 341 -14.53 -6.58 8.28
N LYS A 342 -14.28 -5.28 8.53
CA LYS A 342 -15.21 -4.19 8.23
C LYS A 342 -14.74 -3.32 7.08
N HIS A 343 -15.67 -2.81 6.30
CA HIS A 343 -15.43 -1.76 5.30
C HIS A 343 -15.69 -0.37 5.87
N HIS A 344 -14.96 0.61 5.35
CA HIS A 344 -15.18 2.04 5.58
C HIS A 344 -15.24 2.78 4.26
N TYR A 345 -16.09 3.80 4.19
CA TYR A 345 -16.29 4.63 3.00
C TYR A 345 -16.06 6.09 3.34
N THR A 346 -15.17 6.74 2.59
CA THR A 346 -14.88 8.16 2.84
C THR A 346 -14.50 8.92 1.58
N VAL A 347 -14.93 10.18 1.51
CA VAL A 347 -14.46 11.16 0.52
C VAL A 347 -13.29 12.01 1.04
N SER A 348 -12.89 11.82 2.29
CA SER A 348 -11.77 12.52 2.91
C SER A 348 -10.48 11.77 2.62
N SER A 349 -9.62 12.35 1.79
CA SER A 349 -8.28 11.83 1.53
C SER A 349 -7.47 11.69 2.82
N GLN A 350 -7.66 12.62 3.77
CA GLN A 350 -7.00 12.59 5.08
C GLN A 350 -7.49 11.42 5.94
N GLU A 351 -8.80 11.17 6.00
CA GLU A 351 -9.34 10.03 6.75
C GLU A 351 -8.86 8.71 6.14
N CYS A 352 -8.93 8.59 4.81
CA CYS A 352 -8.41 7.44 4.09
C CYS A 352 -6.92 7.21 4.41
N GLN A 353 -6.10 8.28 4.37
CA GLN A 353 -4.67 8.17 4.67
C GLN A 353 -4.38 7.74 6.11
N VAL A 354 -5.12 8.30 7.08
CA VAL A 354 -4.98 7.92 8.49
C VAL A 354 -5.30 6.43 8.66
N LEU A 355 -6.38 5.95 8.05
CA LEU A 355 -6.76 4.54 8.11
C LEU A 355 -5.73 3.63 7.45
N VAL A 356 -5.19 4.00 6.27
CA VAL A 356 -4.09 3.27 5.62
C VAL A 356 -2.86 3.21 6.52
N ASN A 357 -2.49 4.32 7.17
CA ASN A 357 -1.37 4.37 8.12
C ASN A 357 -1.61 3.51 9.37
N LEU A 358 -2.87 3.27 9.73
CA LEU A 358 -3.29 2.38 10.81
C LEU A 358 -3.42 0.90 10.35
N GLY A 359 -3.07 0.59 9.11
CA GLY A 359 -3.07 -0.77 8.57
C GLY A 359 -4.38 -1.21 7.89
N TRP A 360 -5.31 -0.29 7.63
CA TRP A 360 -6.44 -0.57 6.75
C TRP A 360 -5.96 -0.69 5.30
N LYS A 361 -6.61 -1.56 4.53
CA LYS A 361 -6.32 -1.74 3.11
C LYS A 361 -7.20 -0.81 2.30
N PHE A 362 -6.59 0.08 1.52
CA PHE A 362 -7.30 0.70 0.41
C PHE A 362 -7.65 -0.40 -0.59
N GLU A 363 -8.94 -0.57 -0.88
CA GLU A 363 -9.38 -1.55 -1.88
C GLU A 363 -9.58 -0.90 -3.24
N THR A 364 -10.35 0.19 -3.28
CA THR A 364 -10.71 0.86 -4.52
C THR A 364 -11.32 2.25 -4.27
N THR A 365 -11.37 3.06 -5.32
CA THR A 365 -12.38 4.11 -5.44
C THR A 365 -13.70 3.44 -5.82
N ALA A 366 -14.59 3.22 -4.86
CA ALA A 366 -15.79 2.39 -5.07
C ALA A 366 -16.82 3.05 -5.99
N PHE A 367 -16.95 4.37 -5.89
CA PHE A 367 -17.87 5.19 -6.68
C PHE A 367 -17.52 6.68 -6.52
N TYR A 368 -18.30 7.55 -7.16
CA TYR A 368 -18.10 8.99 -7.19
C TYR A 368 -19.36 9.76 -6.79
N GLY A 369 -19.20 10.68 -5.84
CA GLY A 369 -20.17 11.75 -5.56
C GLY A 369 -19.77 13.06 -6.23
N TYR A 370 -20.53 14.14 -6.02
CA TYR A 370 -20.17 15.46 -6.52
C TYR A 370 -19.02 16.09 -5.71
N GLN A 371 -18.10 16.73 -6.44
CA GLN A 371 -17.08 17.59 -5.83
C GLN A 371 -17.71 18.87 -5.27
N THR A 372 -17.22 19.33 -4.11
CA THR A 372 -17.75 20.53 -3.45
C THR A 372 -17.73 21.77 -4.36
N SER A 373 -16.72 21.89 -5.23
CA SER A 373 -16.62 22.96 -6.24
C SER A 373 -17.72 22.94 -7.30
N ALA A 374 -18.39 21.81 -7.49
CA ALA A 374 -19.52 21.67 -8.43
C ALA A 374 -20.86 22.03 -7.80
N ILE A 375 -20.96 22.08 -6.47
CA ILE A 375 -22.24 22.25 -5.74
C ILE A 375 -22.95 23.55 -6.09
N ALA A 376 -22.21 24.65 -6.32
CA ALA A 376 -22.81 25.94 -6.69
C ALA A 376 -23.60 25.92 -8.02
N LYS A 377 -23.49 24.84 -8.80
CA LYS A 377 -24.20 24.65 -10.07
C LYS A 377 -25.27 23.55 -10.00
N LEU A 378 -25.46 22.92 -8.85
CA LEU A 378 -26.41 21.83 -8.66
C LEU A 378 -27.71 22.40 -8.06
N HIS A 379 -28.84 21.94 -8.56
CA HIS A 379 -30.14 22.15 -7.93
C HIS A 379 -30.48 20.95 -7.04
N ASP A 380 -31.37 21.14 -6.05
CA ASP A 380 -31.87 20.04 -5.20
C ASP A 380 -32.52 18.90 -6.02
N SER A 381 -33.00 19.22 -7.22
CA SER A 381 -33.51 18.24 -8.19
C SER A 381 -32.45 17.39 -8.86
N ASP A 382 -31.15 17.64 -8.61
CA ASP A 382 -30.04 16.95 -9.27
C ASP A 382 -29.33 15.95 -8.37
N VAL A 383 -29.52 16.06 -7.04
CA VAL A 383 -28.73 15.33 -6.04
C VAL A 383 -29.55 14.76 -4.89
N LYS A 384 -28.97 13.76 -4.21
CA LYS A 384 -29.40 13.30 -2.89
C LYS A 384 -28.23 13.40 -1.91
N ALA A 385 -28.50 13.90 -0.72
CA ALA A 385 -27.55 13.80 0.38
C ALA A 385 -27.44 12.35 0.84
N VAL A 386 -26.20 11.88 1.02
CA VAL A 386 -25.92 10.62 1.72
C VAL A 386 -25.50 10.97 3.14
N PHE A 387 -26.33 10.59 4.10
CA PHE A 387 -26.05 10.68 5.53
C PHE A 387 -25.08 9.57 5.95
N ARG A 388 -24.27 9.85 6.98
CA ARG A 388 -23.36 8.89 7.61
C ARG A 388 -23.67 8.83 9.10
N GLU A 389 -23.86 7.62 9.61
CA GLU A 389 -24.10 7.38 11.04
C GLU A 389 -23.10 6.38 11.58
N TYR A 390 -22.51 6.70 12.72
CA TYR A 390 -21.56 5.83 13.42
C TYR A 390 -22.21 5.17 14.63
N ASN A 391 -22.11 3.85 14.73
CA ASN A 391 -22.55 3.11 15.91
C ASN A 391 -21.41 3.05 16.95
N PRO A 392 -21.51 3.75 18.09
CA PRO A 392 -20.47 3.74 19.11
C PRO A 392 -20.34 2.39 19.83
N ASN A 393 -21.31 1.48 19.71
CA ASN A 393 -21.32 0.21 20.43
C ASN A 393 -20.52 -0.89 19.73
N ASP A 394 -20.41 -0.85 18.39
CA ASP A 394 -19.71 -1.87 17.61
C ASP A 394 -18.73 -1.30 16.58
N GLY A 395 -18.74 0.02 16.35
CA GLY A 395 -17.88 0.69 15.38
C GLY A 395 -18.33 0.60 13.92
N ASN A 396 -19.54 0.10 13.64
CA ASN A 396 -20.11 0.09 12.29
C ASN A 396 -20.50 1.51 11.84
N HIS A 397 -20.47 1.71 10.52
CA HIS A 397 -21.03 2.89 9.88
C HIS A 397 -22.23 2.50 9.00
N ASN A 398 -23.24 3.35 8.96
CA ASN A 398 -24.32 3.31 8.00
C ASN A 398 -24.20 4.50 7.04
N PHE A 399 -24.58 4.27 5.78
CA PHE A 399 -24.70 5.30 4.77
C PHE A 399 -26.07 5.19 4.09
N THR A 400 -26.82 6.30 4.05
CA THR A 400 -28.19 6.28 3.55
C THR A 400 -28.63 7.59 2.90
N THR A 401 -29.52 7.50 1.92
CA THR A 401 -30.28 8.67 1.41
C THR A 401 -31.66 8.82 2.07
N SER A 402 -32.03 7.89 2.97
CA SER A 402 -33.31 7.89 3.68
C SER A 402 -33.21 8.71 4.96
N VAL A 403 -33.91 9.85 4.98
CA VAL A 403 -34.05 10.68 6.19
C VAL A 403 -34.69 9.87 7.34
N ILE A 404 -35.64 8.99 7.04
CA ILE A 404 -36.30 8.15 8.05
C ILE A 404 -35.31 7.17 8.69
N GLU A 405 -34.43 6.55 7.90
CA GLU A 405 -33.41 5.63 8.44
C GLU A 405 -32.40 6.39 9.29
N HIS A 406 -31.93 7.55 8.81
CA HIS A 406 -31.05 8.45 9.53
C HIS A 406 -31.61 8.85 10.92
N GLU A 407 -32.83 9.39 10.96
CA GLU A 407 -33.49 9.80 12.20
C GLU A 407 -33.76 8.62 13.13
N THR A 408 -34.11 7.46 12.57
CA THR A 408 -34.33 6.23 13.34
C THR A 408 -33.04 5.77 14.01
N LEU A 409 -31.91 5.74 13.30
CA LEU A 409 -30.62 5.35 13.87
C LEU A 409 -30.14 6.35 14.93
N ALA A 410 -30.31 7.65 14.68
CA ALA A 410 -30.04 8.70 15.65
C ALA A 410 -30.83 8.49 16.95
N SER A 411 -32.13 8.18 16.85
CA SER A 411 -32.99 7.90 18.01
C SER A 411 -32.56 6.65 18.80
N LYS A 412 -31.86 5.71 18.12
CA LYS A 412 -31.29 4.49 18.71
C LYS A 412 -29.87 4.70 19.27
N GLY A 413 -29.40 5.94 19.34
CA GLY A 413 -28.10 6.29 19.94
C GLY A 413 -26.91 6.19 19.00
N TRP A 414 -27.13 6.04 17.68
CA TRP A 414 -26.06 6.19 16.70
C TRP A 414 -25.67 7.67 16.60
N LYS A 415 -24.37 7.94 16.43
CA LYS A 415 -23.88 9.30 16.23
C LYS A 415 -24.09 9.70 14.78
N THR A 416 -24.89 10.74 14.57
CA THR A 416 -25.05 11.37 13.26
C THR A 416 -23.82 12.20 12.95
N GLU A 417 -23.25 12.04 11.75
CA GLU A 417 -22.15 12.84 11.25
C GLU A 417 -22.63 13.77 10.11
N ASP A 418 -21.74 14.63 9.60
CA ASP A 418 -22.05 15.51 8.48
C ASP A 418 -22.44 14.72 7.21
N ILE A 419 -23.04 15.41 6.23
CA ILE A 419 -23.32 14.83 4.90
C ILE A 419 -22.02 14.24 4.34
N ALA A 420 -22.02 12.92 4.13
CA ALA A 420 -20.84 12.19 3.69
C ALA A 420 -20.44 12.59 2.27
N TRP A 421 -21.43 12.62 1.37
CA TRP A 421 -21.31 13.14 0.01
C TRP A 421 -22.69 13.42 -0.59
N LEU A 422 -22.69 14.12 -1.73
CA LEU A 422 -23.87 14.29 -2.57
C LEU A 422 -23.81 13.29 -3.72
N ALA A 423 -24.82 12.42 -3.81
CA ALA A 423 -24.98 11.44 -4.87
C ALA A 423 -25.86 12.00 -6.01
N PRO A 424 -25.56 11.75 -7.29
CA PRO A 424 -26.45 12.10 -8.39
C PRO A 424 -27.76 11.31 -8.36
N LEU A 425 -28.78 11.83 -9.08
CA LEU A 425 -30.02 11.10 -9.33
C LEU A 425 -29.95 10.13 -10.52
N LYS A 426 -28.92 10.26 -11.37
CA LYS A 426 -28.69 9.41 -12.56
C LYS A 426 -27.23 9.00 -12.62
N GLY A 427 -26.96 7.86 -13.24
CA GLY A 427 -25.60 7.35 -13.44
C GLY A 427 -25.51 5.87 -13.09
N THR A 428 -24.36 5.45 -12.58
CA THR A 428 -24.11 4.05 -12.21
C THR A 428 -24.79 3.73 -10.89
N THR A 429 -25.54 2.63 -10.83
CA THR A 429 -26.20 2.19 -9.60
C THR A 429 -25.17 1.78 -8.54
N VAL A 430 -25.33 2.31 -7.32
CA VAL A 430 -24.65 1.80 -6.13
C VAL A 430 -25.62 0.91 -5.38
N TYR A 431 -25.28 -0.37 -5.27
CA TYR A 431 -26.05 -1.37 -4.56
C TYR A 431 -25.66 -1.42 -3.08
N ARG A 432 -26.62 -1.75 -2.21
CA ARG A 432 -26.41 -1.99 -0.77
C ARG A 432 -26.64 -3.46 -0.44
N LEU A 433 -25.72 -4.04 0.33
CA LEU A 433 -25.92 -5.34 0.99
C LEU A 433 -25.73 -5.19 2.50
N TYR A 434 -26.41 -6.04 3.25
CA TYR A 434 -26.33 -6.12 4.71
C TYR A 434 -25.84 -7.49 5.16
N ASN A 435 -24.90 -7.52 6.10
CA ASN A 435 -24.42 -8.74 6.73
C ASN A 435 -25.02 -8.87 8.15
N ALA A 436 -25.94 -9.82 8.31
CA ALA A 436 -26.63 -10.03 9.59
C ALA A 436 -25.73 -10.56 10.71
N TYR A 437 -24.55 -11.12 10.38
CA TYR A 437 -23.63 -11.68 11.38
C TYR A 437 -22.85 -10.61 12.14
N ASN A 438 -22.44 -9.53 11.47
CA ASN A 438 -21.59 -8.48 12.04
C ASN A 438 -22.22 -7.07 11.96
N GLY A 439 -23.43 -6.95 11.40
CA GLY A 439 -24.16 -5.69 11.26
C GLY A 439 -23.62 -4.77 10.16
N GLU A 440 -22.69 -5.26 9.33
CA GLU A 440 -22.01 -4.46 8.31
C GLU A 440 -22.90 -4.19 7.10
N HIS A 441 -22.71 -3.03 6.48
CA HIS A 441 -23.22 -2.74 5.15
C HIS A 441 -22.07 -2.65 4.14
N LEU A 442 -22.29 -3.23 2.96
CA LEU A 442 -21.40 -3.11 1.81
C LEU A 442 -22.09 -2.34 0.70
N TYR A 443 -21.37 -1.37 0.14
CA TYR A 443 -21.80 -0.52 -0.96
C TYR A 443 -20.90 -0.74 -2.17
N THR A 444 -21.50 -1.08 -3.31
CA THR A 444 -20.74 -1.45 -4.51
C THR A 444 -21.44 -1.07 -5.81
N THR A 445 -20.64 -0.73 -6.82
CA THR A 445 -21.10 -0.60 -8.22
C THR A 445 -20.92 -1.89 -9.01
N ASP A 446 -20.22 -2.88 -8.45
CA ASP A 446 -20.01 -4.19 -9.08
C ASP A 446 -21.25 -5.08 -8.90
N LYS A 447 -21.96 -5.29 -10.01
CA LYS A 447 -23.14 -6.15 -10.04
C LYS A 447 -22.80 -7.61 -9.73
N ASN A 448 -21.61 -8.09 -10.10
CA ASN A 448 -21.18 -9.45 -9.79
C ASN A 448 -20.90 -9.63 -8.30
N GLU A 449 -20.30 -8.64 -7.62
CA GLU A 449 -20.15 -8.64 -6.16
C GLU A 449 -21.54 -8.68 -5.49
N TYR A 450 -22.47 -7.81 -5.92
CA TYR A 450 -23.85 -7.79 -5.42
C TYR A 450 -24.60 -9.12 -5.60
N ASP A 451 -24.44 -9.78 -6.74
CA ASP A 451 -25.14 -11.05 -7.05
C ASP A 451 -24.51 -12.28 -6.38
N THR A 452 -23.22 -12.21 -6.05
CA THR A 452 -22.46 -13.35 -5.52
C THR A 452 -22.53 -13.43 -4.00
N LEU A 453 -22.47 -12.29 -3.31
CA LEU A 453 -22.39 -12.21 -1.85
C LEU A 453 -23.56 -12.88 -1.08
N PRO A 454 -24.80 -12.99 -1.61
CA PRO A 454 -25.86 -13.74 -0.93
C PRO A 454 -25.53 -15.20 -0.66
N ARG A 455 -24.67 -15.83 -1.48
CA ARG A 455 -24.17 -17.20 -1.24
C ARG A 455 -23.32 -17.30 0.02
N TYR A 456 -22.82 -16.17 0.52
CA TYR A 456 -22.00 -16.04 1.72
C TYR A 456 -22.74 -15.36 2.88
N GLY A 457 -24.08 -15.31 2.82
CA GLY A 457 -24.92 -14.83 3.93
C GLY A 457 -25.22 -13.33 3.94
N TRP A 458 -24.87 -12.60 2.87
CA TRP A 458 -25.26 -11.20 2.71
C TRP A 458 -26.71 -11.08 2.22
N ARG A 459 -27.47 -10.15 2.78
CA ARG A 459 -28.80 -9.78 2.30
C ARG A 459 -28.69 -8.64 1.30
N GLN A 460 -29.25 -8.82 0.12
CA GLN A 460 -29.42 -7.75 -0.87
C GLN A 460 -30.47 -6.75 -0.41
N GLU A 461 -30.15 -5.45 -0.43
CA GLU A 461 -31.08 -4.38 -0.04
C GLU A 461 -31.43 -3.43 -1.19
N GLY A 462 -31.01 -3.77 -2.42
CA GLY A 462 -31.33 -3.02 -3.62
C GLY A 462 -30.43 -1.81 -3.85
N THR A 463 -30.98 -0.82 -4.55
CA THR A 463 -30.27 0.42 -4.90
C THR A 463 -30.20 1.37 -3.71
N ALA A 464 -28.98 1.75 -3.33
CA ALA A 464 -28.73 2.75 -2.29
C ALA A 464 -28.86 4.18 -2.86
N TRP A 465 -28.17 4.45 -3.98
CA TRP A 465 -28.15 5.71 -4.73
C TRP A 465 -27.47 5.52 -6.10
N MET A 466 -27.27 6.60 -6.87
CA MET A 466 -26.49 6.60 -8.11
C MET A 466 -25.13 7.27 -7.93
N SER A 467 -24.15 6.90 -8.76
CA SER A 467 -22.78 7.44 -8.82
C SER A 467 -22.52 8.14 -10.15
N LEU A 468 -21.63 9.13 -10.15
CA LEU A 468 -21.21 9.90 -11.35
C LEU A 468 -20.36 9.13 -12.35
#